data_AF-A0A931I810-F1
#
_entry.id   AF-A0A931I810-F1
#
_cell.length_a   1.000
_cell.length_b   1.000
_cell.length_c   1.000
_cell.angle_alpha   90.00
_cell.angle_beta   90.00
_cell.angle_gamma   90.00
#
_symmetry.space_group_name_H-M   'P 1'
#
loop_
_entity.id
_entity.type
_entity.pdbx_description
1 polymer ?
#
loop_
_entity_poly.entity_id
_entity_poly.type
_entity_poly.pdbx_seq_one_letter_code
_entity_poly.pdbx_strand_id
1 'polypeptide(L)'
;MSGNDTSTELSIRLWNDAPKEPGAECHTVGYEHAVLEQYRLCVEMADRVSARRGLANSFFLTLNTGIITVVVALGRTPPPATTQWLAIPLVALLGQCFAWYYLVRSYRLLNCAKYQVVGALEERLPASPFWRAEWWALGEGKDRKRYWPLSHIEQWTPVLFALAYIAGFLATIVTTP
;
A
#
# COMPACT_ATOMS: atom_id res chain seq x y z
N MET A 1 4.19 -12.58 -21.44
CA MET A 1 3.47 -13.86 -21.58
C MET A 1 2.95 -14.43 -20.25
N SER A 2 3.39 -13.96 -19.07
CA SER A 2 2.89 -14.48 -17.77
C SER A 2 1.52 -13.94 -17.30
N GLY A 3 1.01 -12.83 -17.85
CA GLY A 3 -0.17 -12.15 -17.30
C GLY A 3 -1.52 -12.83 -17.61
N ASN A 4 -1.61 -13.56 -18.72
CA ASN A 4 -2.87 -14.18 -19.15
C ASN A 4 -3.16 -15.48 -18.37
N ASP A 5 -2.11 -16.18 -17.94
CA ASP A 5 -2.25 -17.41 -17.14
C ASP A 5 -2.76 -17.09 -15.74
N THR A 6 -2.29 -15.99 -15.13
CA THR A 6 -2.68 -15.59 -13.76
C THR A 6 -4.12 -15.08 -13.70
N SER A 7 -4.57 -14.31 -14.70
CA SER A 7 -5.97 -13.87 -14.78
C SER A 7 -6.92 -15.04 -15.01
N THR A 8 -6.51 -16.01 -15.84
CA THR A 8 -7.28 -17.22 -16.10
C THR A 8 -7.36 -18.10 -14.85
N GLU A 9 -6.26 -18.28 -14.11
CA GLU A 9 -6.28 -19.02 -12.85
C GLU A 9 -7.14 -18.32 -11.79
N LEU A 10 -7.06 -16.99 -11.71
CA LEU A 10 -7.87 -16.20 -10.78
C LEU A 10 -9.37 -16.37 -11.06
N SER A 11 -9.78 -16.30 -12.34
CA SER A 11 -11.20 -16.43 -12.70
C SER A 11 -11.73 -17.83 -12.36
N ILE A 12 -10.93 -18.89 -12.58
CA ILE A 12 -11.27 -20.27 -12.19
C ILE A 12 -11.47 -20.40 -10.67
N ARG A 13 -10.62 -19.74 -9.87
CA ARG A 13 -10.72 -19.78 -8.40
C ARG A 13 -11.83 -18.90 -7.84
N LEU A 14 -12.23 -17.85 -8.56
CA LEU A 14 -13.23 -16.88 -8.10
C LEU A 14 -14.65 -17.40 -8.29
N TRP A 15 -14.93 -18.00 -9.44
CA TRP A 15 -16.28 -18.34 -9.84
C TRP A 15 -16.65 -19.77 -9.48
N ASN A 16 -17.69 -19.92 -8.65
CA ASN A 16 -18.35 -21.21 -8.46
C ASN A 16 -19.20 -21.56 -9.70
N ASP A 17 -19.42 -22.85 -9.96
CA ASP A 17 -20.32 -23.32 -11.01
C ASP A 17 -21.71 -22.67 -10.86
N ALA A 18 -22.22 -22.07 -11.94
CA ALA A 18 -23.56 -21.50 -11.94
C ALA A 18 -24.60 -22.63 -11.77
N PRO A 19 -25.68 -22.42 -10.99
CA PRO A 19 -26.74 -23.41 -10.87
C PRO A 19 -27.34 -23.73 -12.25
N LYS A 20 -27.24 -24.99 -12.68
CA LYS A 20 -27.84 -25.47 -13.95
C LYS A 20 -29.27 -25.91 -13.70
N GLU A 21 -30.23 -24.98 -13.56
CA GLU A 21 -31.65 -25.35 -13.57
C GLU A 21 -32.51 -24.45 -14.48
N PRO A 22 -33.39 -25.05 -15.32
CA PRO A 22 -34.26 -24.33 -16.23
C PRO A 22 -35.47 -23.74 -15.49
N GLY A 23 -35.30 -22.53 -14.97
CA GLY A 23 -36.30 -21.66 -14.35
C GLY A 23 -35.79 -20.20 -14.33
N ALA A 24 -35.66 -19.62 -15.52
CA ALA A 24 -34.48 -18.83 -15.90
C ALA A 24 -34.49 -17.31 -15.65
N GLU A 25 -35.57 -16.71 -15.12
CA GLU A 25 -35.62 -15.24 -14.92
C GLU A 25 -35.50 -14.82 -13.44
N CYS A 26 -36.21 -15.47 -12.52
CA CYS A 26 -36.13 -15.11 -11.09
C CYS A 26 -34.77 -15.50 -10.47
N HIS A 27 -34.21 -16.65 -10.90
CA HIS A 27 -32.90 -17.12 -10.42
C HIS A 27 -31.72 -16.33 -11.00
N THR A 28 -31.83 -15.84 -12.23
CA THR A 28 -30.79 -14.99 -12.85
C THR A 28 -30.74 -13.62 -12.17
N VAL A 29 -31.89 -13.02 -11.88
CA VAL A 29 -31.97 -11.77 -11.10
C VAL A 29 -31.34 -11.94 -9.70
N GLY A 30 -31.60 -13.06 -9.02
CA GLY A 30 -30.97 -13.37 -7.73
C GLY A 30 -29.45 -13.55 -7.81
N TYR A 31 -28.97 -14.22 -8.87
CA TYR A 31 -27.54 -14.41 -9.11
C TYR A 31 -26.82 -13.09 -9.41
N GLU A 32 -27.36 -12.27 -10.31
CA GLU A 32 -26.80 -10.95 -10.65
C GLU A 32 -26.77 -10.02 -9.43
N HIS A 33 -27.83 -10.05 -8.62
CA HIS A 33 -27.87 -9.32 -7.35
C HIS A 33 -26.76 -9.78 -6.40
N ALA A 34 -26.56 -11.09 -6.24
CA ALA A 34 -25.50 -11.63 -5.38
C ALA A 34 -24.10 -11.21 -5.86
N VAL A 35 -23.84 -11.22 -7.18
CA VAL A 35 -22.57 -10.75 -7.76
C VAL A 35 -22.38 -9.25 -7.51
N LEU A 36 -23.42 -8.44 -7.69
CA LEU A 36 -23.37 -7.01 -7.42
C LEU A 36 -23.09 -6.70 -5.94
N GLU A 37 -23.70 -7.46 -5.03
CA GLU A 37 -23.49 -7.32 -3.59
C GLU A 37 -22.05 -7.71 -3.19
N GLN A 38 -21.54 -8.83 -3.72
CA GLN A 38 -20.14 -9.23 -3.53
C GLN A 38 -19.17 -8.17 -4.07
N TYR A 39 -19.44 -7.63 -5.25
CA TYR A 39 -18.66 -6.54 -5.83
C TYR A 39 -18.64 -5.32 -4.92
N ARG A 40 -19.81 -4.88 -4.43
CA ARG A 40 -19.92 -3.72 -3.53
C ARG A 40 -19.11 -3.91 -2.26
N LEU A 41 -19.24 -5.08 -1.60
CA LEU A 41 -18.46 -5.41 -0.41
C LEU A 41 -16.95 -5.46 -0.70
N CYS A 42 -16.55 -6.04 -1.83
CA CYS A 42 -15.14 -6.13 -2.21
C CYS A 42 -14.51 -4.75 -2.46
N VAL A 43 -15.23 -3.87 -3.17
CA VAL A 43 -14.81 -2.48 -3.42
C VAL A 43 -14.70 -1.71 -2.11
N GLU A 44 -15.69 -1.81 -1.22
CA GLU A 44 -15.66 -1.15 0.08
C GLU A 44 -14.49 -1.65 0.95
N MET A 45 -14.20 -2.95 0.92
CA MET A 45 -13.04 -3.50 1.62
C MET A 45 -11.71 -3.03 1.02
N ALA A 46 -11.59 -2.89 -0.30
CA ALA A 46 -10.41 -2.36 -0.96
C ALA A 46 -10.17 -0.89 -0.58
N ASP A 47 -11.23 -0.08 -0.55
CA ASP A 47 -11.17 1.31 -0.12
C ASP A 47 -10.76 1.43 1.36
N ARG A 48 -11.37 0.65 2.26
CA ARG A 48 -10.98 0.62 3.69
C ARG A 48 -9.51 0.25 3.90
N VAL A 49 -8.95 -0.66 3.10
CA VAL A 49 -7.51 -0.98 3.15
C VAL A 49 -6.66 0.20 2.70
N SER A 50 -7.09 0.90 1.64
CA SER A 50 -6.44 2.12 1.16
C SER A 50 -6.42 3.22 2.23
N ALA A 51 -7.55 3.43 2.92
CA ALA A 51 -7.65 4.37 4.03
C ALA A 51 -6.73 4.00 5.21
N ARG A 52 -6.65 2.70 5.57
CA ARG A 52 -5.73 2.20 6.61
C ARG A 52 -4.26 2.46 6.25
N ARG A 53 -3.88 2.28 4.98
CA ARG A 53 -2.54 2.63 4.50
C ARG A 53 -2.25 4.12 4.70
N GLY A 54 -3.20 4.98 4.36
CA GLY A 54 -3.09 6.43 4.53
C GLY A 54 -2.87 6.82 6.01
N LEU A 55 -3.67 6.26 6.92
CA LEU A 55 -3.54 6.50 8.36
C LEU A 55 -2.15 6.06 8.87
N ALA A 56 -1.72 4.85 8.52
CA ALA A 56 -0.40 4.37 8.93
C ALA A 56 0.73 5.27 8.42
N ASN A 57 0.65 5.71 7.16
CA ASN A 57 1.65 6.60 6.57
C ASN A 57 1.74 7.93 7.33
N SER A 58 0.60 8.56 7.63
CA SER A 58 0.55 9.80 8.41
C SER A 58 1.06 9.62 9.84
N PHE A 59 0.78 8.48 10.47
CA PHE A 59 1.30 8.16 11.80
C PHE A 59 2.83 8.12 11.82
N PHE A 60 3.45 7.36 10.92
CA PHE A 60 4.91 7.27 10.86
C PHE A 60 5.55 8.61 10.47
N LEU A 61 4.95 9.36 9.55
CA LEU A 61 5.45 10.67 9.16
C LEU A 61 5.45 11.65 10.34
N THR A 62 4.36 11.67 11.12
CA THR A 62 4.25 12.49 12.33
C THR A 62 5.28 12.07 13.38
N LEU A 63 5.41 10.76 13.62
CA LEU A 63 6.38 10.20 14.58
C LEU A 63 7.82 10.58 14.22
N ASN A 64 8.22 10.40 12.95
CA ASN A 64 9.58 10.73 12.52
C ASN A 64 9.86 12.24 12.53
N THR A 65 8.89 13.06 12.13
CA THR A 65 9.01 14.52 12.20
C THR A 65 9.15 14.99 13.65
N GLY A 66 8.39 14.40 14.58
CA GLY A 66 8.51 14.67 16.01
C GLY A 66 9.88 14.29 16.57
N ILE A 67 10.42 13.13 16.20
CA ILE A 67 11.76 12.69 16.61
C ILE A 67 12.83 13.66 16.13
N ILE A 68 12.81 14.04 14.85
CA ILE A 68 13.77 15.04 14.32
C ILE A 68 13.66 16.37 15.07
N THR A 69 12.44 16.83 15.35
CA THR A 69 12.20 18.07 16.09
C THR A 69 12.84 18.03 17.47
N VAL A 70 12.66 16.93 18.20
CA VAL A 70 13.28 16.72 19.52
C VAL A 70 14.81 16.67 19.41
N VAL A 71 15.35 15.93 18.43
CA VAL A 71 16.81 15.84 18.21
C VAL A 71 17.42 17.20 17.91
N VAL A 72 16.80 18.00 17.03
CA VAL A 72 17.27 19.35 16.69
C VAL A 72 17.16 20.30 17.88
N ALA A 73 16.09 20.20 18.68
CA ALA A 73 15.91 21.03 19.87
C ALA A 73 16.96 20.73 20.95
N LEU A 74 17.23 19.45 21.22
CA LEU A 74 18.19 19.00 22.24
C LEU A 74 19.65 19.07 21.77
N GLY A 75 19.91 18.97 20.47
CA GLY A 75 21.26 19.00 19.89
C GLY A 75 22.00 20.33 20.06
N ARG A 76 21.33 21.39 20.53
CA ARG A 76 21.97 22.67 20.87
C ARG A 76 22.82 22.62 22.14
N THR A 77 22.59 21.64 23.01
CA THR A 77 23.38 21.39 24.23
C THR A 77 23.72 19.90 24.28
N PRO A 78 24.75 19.45 23.54
CA PRO A 78 25.07 18.04 23.47
C PRO A 78 25.45 17.53 24.87
N PRO A 79 24.70 16.59 25.47
CA PRO A 79 25.17 15.94 26.68
C PRO A 79 26.47 15.20 26.37
N PRO A 80 27.42 15.08 27.31
CA PRO A 80 28.60 14.25 27.18
C PRO A 80 28.20 12.77 27.25
N ALA A 81 27.43 12.31 26.27
CA ALA A 81 27.07 10.91 26.10
C ALA A 81 28.17 10.24 25.28
N THR A 82 28.68 9.10 25.74
CA THR A 82 29.59 8.28 24.94
C THR A 82 28.89 7.92 23.64
N THR A 83 29.49 8.27 22.49
CA THR A 83 28.94 8.03 21.14
C THR A 83 28.45 6.60 20.92
N GLN A 84 29.02 5.62 21.62
CA GLN A 84 28.59 4.22 21.61
C GLN A 84 27.15 4.00 22.08
N TRP A 85 26.65 4.76 23.06
CA TRP A 85 25.27 4.63 23.56
C TRP A 85 24.23 5.13 22.56
N LEU A 86 24.61 6.01 21.62
CA LEU A 86 23.72 6.50 20.55
C LEU A 86 23.45 5.46 19.46
N ALA A 87 24.20 4.36 19.43
CA ALA A 87 23.95 3.27 18.48
C ALA A 87 22.61 2.57 18.75
N ILE A 88 22.21 2.43 20.01
CA ILE A 88 20.95 1.78 20.40
C ILE A 88 19.71 2.51 19.83
N PRO A 89 19.52 3.82 20.09
CA PRO A 89 18.39 4.55 19.49
C PRO A 89 18.48 4.62 17.97
N LEU A 90 19.69 4.69 17.38
CA LEU A 90 19.83 4.64 15.91
C LEU A 90 19.26 3.33 15.34
N VAL A 91 19.64 2.18 15.90
CA VAL A 91 19.13 0.88 15.44
C VAL A 91 17.61 0.80 15.59
N ALA A 92 17.05 1.32 16.69
CA ALA A 92 15.60 1.38 16.87
C ALA A 92 14.91 2.25 15.80
N LEU A 93 15.47 3.43 15.48
CA LEU A 93 14.94 4.33 14.45
C LEU A 93 14.99 3.70 13.06
N LEU A 94 16.10 3.03 12.71
CA LEU A 94 16.24 2.32 11.45
C LEU A 94 15.28 1.13 11.36
N GLY A 95 15.14 0.36 12.44
CA GLY A 95 14.17 -0.72 12.54
C GLY A 95 12.75 -0.23 12.32
N GLN A 96 12.40 0.93 12.87
CA GLN A 96 11.09 1.55 12.67
C GLN A 96 10.88 2.03 11.22
N CYS A 97 11.90 2.62 10.59
CA CYS A 97 11.82 3.01 9.17
C CYS A 97 11.64 1.77 8.27
N PHE A 98 12.33 0.68 8.59
CA PHE A 98 12.18 -0.60 7.89
C PHE A 98 10.78 -1.17 8.07
N ALA A 99 10.25 -1.19 9.29
CA ALA A 99 8.89 -1.63 9.57
C ALA A 99 7.85 -0.81 8.78
N TRP A 100 8.00 0.52 8.75
CA TRP A 100 7.15 1.41 7.96
C TRP A 100 7.17 1.06 6.47
N TYR A 101 8.36 0.90 5.88
CA TYR A 101 8.50 0.51 4.47
C TYR A 101 7.77 -0.80 4.15
N TYR A 102 7.96 -1.84 4.97
CA TYR A 102 7.32 -3.13 4.78
C TYR A 102 5.81 -3.06 4.94
N LEU A 103 5.33 -2.29 5.89
CA LEU A 103 3.90 -2.10 6.14
C LEU A 103 3.21 -1.42 4.94
N VAL A 104 3.79 -0.34 4.40
CA VAL A 104 3.28 0.32 3.18
C VAL A 104 3.31 -0.64 1.98
N ARG A 105 4.40 -1.39 1.81
CA ARG A 105 4.54 -2.38 0.73
C ARG A 105 3.48 -3.49 0.84
N SER A 106 3.24 -4.00 2.04
CA SER A 106 2.25 -5.04 2.31
C SER A 106 0.84 -4.56 1.95
N TYR A 107 0.45 -3.36 2.41
CA TYR A 107 -0.85 -2.78 2.05
C TYR A 107 -1.00 -2.58 0.55
N ARG A 108 0.04 -2.13 -0.15
CA ARG A 108 0.01 -2.00 -1.61
C ARG A 108 -0.28 -3.34 -2.29
N LEU A 109 0.46 -4.39 -1.92
CA LEU A 109 0.30 -5.73 -2.51
C LEU A 109 -1.09 -6.30 -2.23
N LEU A 110 -1.56 -6.18 -0.98
CA LEU A 110 -2.90 -6.63 -0.61
C LEU A 110 -3.99 -5.90 -1.40
N ASN A 111 -3.85 -4.59 -1.57
CA ASN A 111 -4.81 -3.80 -2.31
C ASN A 111 -4.81 -4.16 -3.80
N CYS A 112 -3.63 -4.35 -4.41
CA CYS A 112 -3.51 -4.84 -5.78
C CYS A 112 -4.24 -6.17 -5.97
N ALA A 113 -4.07 -7.13 -5.05
CA ALA A 113 -4.77 -8.41 -5.12
C ALA A 113 -6.30 -8.25 -5.00
N LYS A 114 -6.76 -7.36 -4.12
CA LYS A 114 -8.21 -7.06 -3.98
C LYS A 114 -8.79 -6.46 -5.26
N TYR A 115 -8.10 -5.51 -5.89
CA TYR A 115 -8.56 -4.90 -7.14
C TYR A 115 -8.57 -5.87 -8.32
N GLN A 116 -7.72 -6.90 -8.33
CA GLN A 116 -7.80 -7.98 -9.33
C GLN A 116 -9.09 -8.80 -9.16
N VAL A 117 -9.49 -9.11 -7.93
CA VAL A 117 -10.77 -9.78 -7.66
C VAL A 117 -11.95 -8.90 -8.05
N VAL A 118 -11.91 -7.60 -7.70
CA VAL A 118 -12.94 -6.63 -8.13
C VAL A 118 -13.06 -6.60 -9.65
N GLY A 119 -11.92 -6.54 -10.37
CA GLY A 119 -11.94 -6.53 -11.83
C GLY A 119 -12.49 -7.82 -12.44
N ALA A 120 -12.17 -8.97 -11.86
CA ALA A 120 -12.78 -10.23 -12.29
C ALA A 120 -14.31 -10.26 -12.04
N LEU A 121 -14.79 -9.69 -10.92
CA LEU A 121 -16.24 -9.52 -10.68
C LEU A 121 -16.89 -8.58 -11.70
N GLU A 122 -16.22 -7.50 -12.08
CA GLU A 122 -16.70 -6.55 -13.10
C GLU A 122 -16.93 -7.19 -14.47
N GLU A 123 -16.26 -8.30 -14.80
CA GLU A 123 -16.48 -9.02 -16.07
C GLU A 123 -17.89 -9.60 -16.22
N ARG A 124 -18.59 -9.86 -15.10
CA ARG A 124 -19.99 -10.32 -15.09
C ARG A 124 -21.01 -9.19 -14.83
N LEU A 125 -20.53 -7.97 -14.59
CA LEU A 125 -21.38 -6.80 -14.39
C LEU A 125 -21.58 -6.04 -15.71
N PRO A 126 -22.67 -5.25 -15.83
CA PRO A 126 -22.96 -4.49 -17.05
C PRO A 126 -21.91 -3.43 -17.38
N ALA A 127 -21.11 -3.01 -16.39
CA ALA A 127 -20.04 -2.04 -16.55
C ALA A 127 -18.81 -2.43 -15.73
N SER A 128 -17.64 -2.04 -16.23
CA SER A 128 -16.32 -2.29 -15.62
C SER A 128 -15.57 -0.96 -15.38
N PRO A 129 -16.07 -0.14 -14.44
CA PRO A 129 -15.54 1.20 -14.22
C PRO A 129 -14.09 1.20 -13.75
N PHE A 130 -13.69 0.30 -12.84
CA PHE A 130 -12.34 0.34 -12.27
C PHE A 130 -11.34 -0.47 -13.10
N TRP A 131 -11.70 -1.67 -13.53
CA TRP A 131 -10.75 -2.57 -14.20
C TRP A 131 -10.47 -2.18 -15.65
N ARG A 132 -11.51 -1.79 -16.40
CA ARG A 132 -11.35 -1.41 -17.81
C ARG A 132 -11.22 0.09 -17.99
N ALA A 133 -12.20 0.86 -17.49
CA ALA A 133 -12.25 2.30 -17.79
C ALA A 133 -11.14 3.09 -17.06
N GLU A 134 -11.04 2.95 -15.73
CA GLU A 134 -10.03 3.67 -14.94
C GLU A 134 -8.60 3.22 -15.30
N TRP A 135 -8.34 1.92 -15.39
CA TRP A 135 -7.01 1.41 -15.75
C TRP A 135 -6.54 1.91 -17.13
N TRP A 136 -7.43 1.93 -18.13
CA TRP A 136 -7.15 2.51 -19.43
C TRP A 136 -6.92 4.03 -19.34
N ALA A 137 -7.73 4.74 -18.56
CA ALA A 137 -7.59 6.17 -18.35
C ALA A 137 -6.27 6.55 -17.64
N LEU A 138 -5.71 5.64 -16.83
CA LEU A 138 -4.40 5.76 -16.20
C LEU A 138 -3.23 5.33 -17.11
N GLY A 139 -3.51 4.92 -18.35
CA GLY A 139 -2.50 4.55 -19.34
C GLY A 139 -1.93 3.14 -19.15
N GLU A 140 -2.68 2.25 -18.50
CA GLU A 140 -2.37 0.81 -18.35
C GLU A 140 -0.97 0.52 -17.77
N GLY A 141 -0.39 1.45 -17.00
CA GLY A 141 0.97 1.35 -16.48
C GLY A 141 2.09 1.54 -17.52
N LYS A 142 1.76 1.85 -18.78
CA LYS A 142 2.73 2.13 -19.86
C LYS A 142 3.16 3.60 -19.85
N ASP A 143 2.24 4.50 -19.53
CA ASP A 143 2.48 5.95 -19.55
C ASP A 143 2.81 6.50 -18.15
N ARG A 144 4.10 6.47 -17.78
CA ARG A 144 4.60 7.11 -16.54
C ARG A 144 4.30 8.60 -16.43
N LYS A 145 4.06 9.28 -17.57
CA LYS A 145 3.65 10.70 -17.62
C LYS A 145 2.18 10.90 -17.23
N ARG A 146 1.34 9.88 -17.39
CA ARG A 146 -0.10 9.94 -17.16
C ARG A 146 -0.46 9.59 -15.72
N TYR A 147 0.27 8.66 -15.12
CA TYR A 147 0.11 8.33 -13.70
C TYR A 147 1.44 7.95 -13.05
N TRP A 148 1.80 8.69 -12.01
CA TRP A 148 2.93 8.33 -11.15
C TRP A 148 2.38 7.71 -9.86
N PRO A 149 2.63 6.42 -9.59
CA PRO A 149 1.95 5.75 -8.48
C PRO A 149 2.42 6.33 -7.15
N LEU A 150 1.48 6.90 -6.39
CA LEU A 150 1.73 7.53 -5.08
C LEU A 150 2.49 6.61 -4.12
N SER A 151 2.28 5.29 -4.24
CA SER A 151 2.96 4.28 -3.45
C SER A 151 4.48 4.22 -3.66
N HIS A 152 5.02 4.74 -4.76
CA HIS A 152 6.47 4.88 -4.88
C HIS A 152 6.96 5.96 -3.92
N ILE A 153 6.31 7.12 -3.90
CA ILE A 153 6.66 8.23 -3.02
C ILE A 153 6.55 7.79 -1.55
N GLU A 154 5.45 7.14 -1.17
CA GLU A 154 5.25 6.62 0.20
C GLU A 154 6.35 5.61 0.62
N GLN A 155 6.94 4.86 -0.32
CA GLN A 155 8.01 3.91 -0.06
C GLN A 155 9.39 4.58 0.06
N TRP A 156 9.61 5.70 -0.62
CA TRP A 156 10.86 6.46 -0.51
C TRP A 156 10.95 7.26 0.79
N THR A 157 9.82 7.69 1.35
CA THR A 157 9.79 8.47 2.59
C THR A 157 10.53 7.81 3.77
N PRO A 158 10.28 6.54 4.14
CA PRO A 158 11.06 5.88 5.21
C PRO A 158 12.56 5.80 4.91
N VAL A 159 12.95 5.64 3.65
CA VAL A 159 14.37 5.60 3.24
C VAL A 159 15.03 6.95 3.47
N LEU A 160 14.35 8.06 3.13
CA LEU A 160 14.86 9.41 3.37
C LEU A 160 15.08 9.69 4.87
N PHE A 161 14.14 9.29 5.73
CA PHE A 161 14.32 9.40 7.19
C PHE A 161 15.47 8.53 7.71
N ALA A 162 15.59 7.30 7.23
CA ALA A 162 16.70 6.42 7.60
C ALA A 162 18.06 7.03 7.23
N LEU A 163 18.19 7.59 6.02
CA LEU A 163 19.40 8.30 5.58
C LEU A 163 19.69 9.53 6.45
N ALA A 164 18.65 10.30 6.82
CA ALA A 164 18.80 11.45 7.71
C ALA A 164 19.32 11.04 9.10
N TYR A 165 18.80 9.94 9.67
CA TYR A 165 19.28 9.42 10.96
C TYR A 165 20.73 8.92 10.90
N ILE A 166 21.11 8.23 9.82
CA ILE A 166 22.49 7.78 9.60
C ILE A 166 23.42 9.00 9.48
N ALA A 167 23.06 9.99 8.66
CA ALA A 167 23.84 11.20 8.49
C ALA A 167 24.00 11.97 9.81
N GLY A 168 22.94 12.07 10.61
CA GLY A 168 22.99 12.69 11.94
C GLY A 168 23.95 11.96 12.89
N PHE A 169 23.92 10.63 12.92
CA PHE A 169 24.83 9.84 13.74
C PHE A 169 26.29 9.91 13.27
N LEU A 170 26.53 9.93 11.96
CA LEU A 170 27.88 10.12 11.42
C LEU A 170 28.44 11.50 11.79
N ALA A 171 27.60 12.53 11.75
CA ALA A 171 28.00 13.87 12.17
C ALA A 171 28.44 13.88 13.64
N THR A 172 27.73 13.19 14.54
CA THR A 172 28.14 13.13 15.96
C THR A 172 29.50 12.45 16.14
N ILE A 173 29.77 11.35 15.43
CA ILE A 173 31.08 10.67 15.45
C ILE A 173 32.21 11.59 14.97
N VAL A 174 32.00 12.33 13.88
CA VAL A 174 33.03 13.23 13.34
C VAL A 174 33.31 14.41 14.27
N THR A 175 32.29 14.87 15.00
CA THR A 175 32.43 16.01 15.93
C THR A 175 32.94 15.63 17.32
N THR A 176 32.98 14.34 17.68
CA THR A 176 33.59 13.93 18.94
C THR A 176 35.13 13.99 18.83
N PRO A 177 35.81 14.79 19.68
CA PRO A 177 37.27 14.96 19.65
C PRO A 177 38.03 13.73 20.16
#